data_AF-A0A7Y2GSR8-F1
#
_entry.id   AF-A0A7Y2GSR8-F1
#
_cell.length_a   1.000
_cell.length_b   1.000
_cell.length_c   1.000
_cell.angle_alpha   90.00
_cell.angle_beta   90.00
_cell.angle_gamma   90.00
#
_symmetry.space_group_name_H-M   'P 1'
#
loop_
_entity.id
_entity.type
_entity.pdbx_description
1 polymer ?
#
loop_
_entity_poly.entity_id
_entity_poly.type
_entity_poly.pdbx_seq_one_letter_code
_entity_poly.pdbx_strand_id
1 'polypeptide(L)'
;MINALRSFWAEPREPNPPRRVWRDWVLVAVLVALALLEGITREELVWRPISAPLHLLPIVMLLWRRTHPLLSVAVAWSVITGLDIAAIIAGRDSPGLYTMVGLIVFPYALFRWGSGREAVIGLMIMNVMHVTNMIFYPSGPELTAASFGFLLFPPALGAAVRFRDRAQTRAIAEAKMFEREQLARELHDTIAHHLSAIAIQAQAGSALAASDPEASASTLKAIKT
;
A
#
# COMPACT_ATOMS: atom_id res chain seq x y z
N MET A 1 -18.09 15.11 7.88
CA MET A 1 -18.26 13.89 7.05
C MET A 1 -17.93 14.12 5.57
N ILE A 2 -18.50 15.14 4.92
CA ILE A 2 -18.27 15.44 3.48
C ILE A 2 -16.79 15.68 3.13
N ASN A 3 -16.05 16.40 3.99
CA ASN A 3 -14.62 16.68 3.75
C ASN A 3 -13.74 15.42 3.82
N ALA A 4 -14.06 14.48 4.71
CA ALA A 4 -13.34 13.21 4.82
C ALA A 4 -13.58 12.33 3.59
N LEU A 5 -14.82 12.25 3.12
CA LEU A 5 -15.17 11.52 1.89
C LEU A 5 -14.50 12.12 0.65
N ARG A 6 -14.49 13.45 0.52
CA ARG A 6 -13.78 14.13 -0.57
C ARG A 6 -12.27 13.89 -0.50
N SER A 7 -11.69 13.91 0.70
CA SER A 7 -10.27 13.64 0.91
C SER A 7 -9.90 12.21 0.51
N PHE A 8 -10.68 11.21 0.95
CA PHE A 8 -10.49 9.82 0.54
C PHE A 8 -10.68 9.65 -0.97
N TRP A 9 -11.72 10.26 -1.54
CA TRP A 9 -11.97 10.20 -2.99
C TRP A 9 -10.86 10.81 -3.84
N ALA A 10 -10.20 11.85 -3.35
CA ALA A 10 -9.07 12.50 -4.00
C ALA A 10 -7.73 11.78 -3.75
N GLU A 11 -7.72 10.72 -2.94
CA GLU A 11 -6.51 10.06 -2.52
C GLU A 11 -5.82 9.36 -3.72
N PRO A 12 -4.56 9.72 -4.03
CA PRO A 12 -3.87 9.19 -5.20
C PRO A 12 -3.46 7.72 -5.00
N ARG A 13 -3.11 7.06 -6.12
CA ARG A 13 -2.48 5.73 -6.10
C ARG A 13 -1.16 5.77 -5.33
N GLU A 14 -0.75 4.62 -4.80
CA GLU A 14 0.60 4.46 -4.27
C GLU A 14 1.61 4.65 -5.41
N PRO A 15 2.59 5.58 -5.30
CA PRO A 15 3.46 5.95 -6.42
C PRO A 15 4.45 4.86 -6.83
N ASN A 16 4.95 4.05 -5.88
CA ASN A 16 5.99 3.05 -6.16
C ASN A 16 5.60 1.65 -5.64
N PRO A 17 4.58 0.99 -6.21
CA PRO A 17 4.20 -0.35 -5.79
C PRO A 17 5.25 -1.38 -6.26
N PRO A 18 5.63 -2.37 -5.43
CA PRO A 18 6.54 -3.42 -5.85
C PRO A 18 5.89 -4.28 -6.95
N ARG A 19 6.45 -4.28 -8.16
CA ARG A 19 5.81 -4.86 -9.36
C ARG A 19 5.45 -6.35 -9.20
N ARG A 20 6.46 -7.21 -9.13
CA ARG A 20 6.31 -8.67 -9.01
C ARG A 20 7.47 -9.20 -8.19
N VAL A 21 7.16 -9.93 -7.12
CA VAL A 21 8.16 -10.63 -6.31
C VAL A 21 8.02 -12.14 -6.50
N TRP A 22 9.06 -12.91 -6.21
CA TRP A 22 9.03 -14.37 -6.34
C TRP A 22 7.84 -15.02 -5.61
N ARG A 23 7.44 -14.46 -4.45
CA ARG A 23 6.27 -14.90 -3.69
C ARG A 23 4.96 -14.78 -4.46
N ASP A 24 4.85 -13.81 -5.37
CA ASP A 24 3.65 -13.65 -6.20
C ASP A 24 3.52 -14.81 -7.20
N TRP A 25 4.63 -15.26 -7.76
CA TRP A 25 4.68 -16.42 -8.64
C TRP A 25 4.37 -17.71 -7.89
N VAL A 26 4.90 -17.89 -6.69
CA VAL A 26 4.58 -19.04 -5.84
C VAL A 26 3.10 -19.06 -5.49
N LEU A 27 2.53 -17.93 -5.06
CA LEU A 27 1.10 -17.82 -4.76
C LEU A 27 0.25 -18.20 -5.98
N VAL A 28 0.56 -17.66 -7.15
CA VAL A 28 -0.16 -17.96 -8.40
C VAL A 28 -0.01 -19.42 -8.79
N ALA A 29 1.20 -19.99 -8.72
CA ALA A 29 1.44 -21.39 -9.04
C ALA A 29 0.65 -22.34 -8.12
N VAL A 30 0.64 -22.07 -6.82
CA VAL A 30 -0.14 -22.84 -5.84
C VAL A 30 -1.64 -22.74 -6.13
N LEU A 31 -2.16 -21.53 -6.35
CA LEU A 31 -3.59 -21.33 -6.65
C LEU A 31 -3.99 -21.97 -8.00
N VAL A 32 -3.14 -21.88 -9.03
CA VAL A 32 -3.38 -22.57 -10.30
C VAL A 32 -3.42 -24.08 -10.10
N ALA A 33 -2.48 -24.65 -9.36
CA ALA A 33 -2.45 -26.09 -9.08
C ALA A 33 -3.70 -26.55 -8.32
N LEU A 34 -4.12 -25.78 -7.29
CA LEU A 34 -5.34 -26.06 -6.53
C LEU A 34 -6.61 -25.92 -7.40
N ALA A 35 -6.71 -24.88 -8.23
CA ALA A 35 -7.86 -24.68 -9.11
C ALA A 35 -7.97 -25.78 -10.18
N LEU A 36 -6.84 -26.23 -10.74
CA LEU A 36 -6.81 -27.35 -11.67
C LEU A 36 -7.19 -28.66 -10.97
N LEU A 37 -6.66 -28.91 -9.78
CA LEU A 37 -7.00 -30.09 -8.99
C LEU A 37 -8.50 -30.12 -8.69
N GLU A 38 -9.07 -29.03 -8.17
CA GLU A 38 -10.50 -28.91 -7.91
C GLU A 38 -11.33 -29.03 -9.19
N GLY A 39 -10.90 -28.44 -10.31
CA GLY A 39 -11.60 -28.57 -11.59
C GLY A 39 -11.69 -30.02 -12.07
N ILE A 40 -10.64 -30.82 -11.82
CA ILE A 40 -10.58 -32.24 -12.19
C ILE A 40 -11.34 -33.12 -11.19
N THR A 41 -11.33 -32.80 -9.89
CA THR A 41 -11.97 -33.65 -8.87
C THR A 41 -13.43 -33.31 -8.58
N ARG A 42 -13.88 -32.06 -8.81
CA ARG A 42 -15.28 -31.66 -8.54
C ARG A 42 -16.19 -31.97 -9.72
N GLU A 43 -17.01 -33.01 -9.56
CA GLU A 43 -18.03 -33.39 -10.54
C GLU A 43 -19.22 -32.43 -10.61
N GLU A 44 -19.45 -31.67 -9.53
CA GLU A 44 -20.55 -30.70 -9.41
C GLU A 44 -20.34 -29.39 -10.19
N LEU A 45 -19.15 -29.15 -10.77
CA LEU A 45 -18.90 -27.91 -11.50
C LEU A 45 -19.75 -27.85 -12.77
N VAL A 46 -20.49 -26.75 -12.94
CA VAL A 46 -21.23 -26.50 -14.17
C VAL A 46 -20.24 -26.21 -15.31
N TRP A 47 -20.45 -26.86 -16.47
CA TRP A 47 -19.62 -26.74 -17.67
C TRP A 47 -18.11 -26.85 -17.41
N ARG A 48 -17.71 -27.84 -16.61
CA ARG A 48 -16.31 -28.14 -16.20
C ARG A 48 -15.22 -27.79 -17.22
N PRO A 49 -15.27 -28.23 -18.50
CA PRO A 49 -14.21 -27.94 -19.46
C PRO A 49 -14.05 -26.45 -19.80
N ILE A 50 -15.07 -25.63 -19.55
CA ILE A 50 -15.07 -24.19 -19.82
C ILE A 50 -14.85 -23.40 -18.53
N SER A 51 -15.53 -23.77 -17.45
CA SER A 51 -15.47 -23.04 -16.17
C SER A 51 -14.12 -23.17 -15.49
N ALA A 52 -13.47 -24.34 -15.49
CA ALA A 52 -12.18 -24.51 -14.82
C ALA A 52 -11.06 -23.66 -15.47
N PRO A 53 -10.87 -23.64 -16.80
CA PRO A 53 -9.91 -22.72 -17.43
C PRO A 53 -10.24 -21.25 -17.21
N LEU A 54 -11.53 -20.87 -17.21
CA LEU A 54 -11.91 -19.48 -17.04
C LEU A 54 -11.58 -18.95 -15.64
N HIS A 55 -11.68 -19.79 -14.60
CA HIS A 55 -11.25 -19.45 -13.23
C HIS A 55 -9.72 -19.26 -13.08
N LEU A 56 -8.90 -19.68 -14.05
CA LEU A 56 -7.47 -19.37 -14.03
C LEU A 56 -7.21 -17.89 -14.31
N LEU A 57 -8.09 -17.21 -15.03
CA LEU A 57 -7.93 -15.79 -15.38
C LEU A 57 -7.88 -14.89 -14.14
N PRO A 58 -8.82 -14.98 -13.16
CA PRO A 58 -8.69 -14.30 -11.88
C PRO A 58 -7.36 -14.59 -11.17
N ILE A 59 -6.88 -15.84 -11.18
CA ILE A 59 -5.64 -16.22 -10.49
C ILE A 59 -4.43 -15.53 -11.14
N VAL A 60 -4.36 -15.53 -12.48
CA VAL A 60 -3.31 -14.84 -13.23
C VAL A 60 -3.33 -13.33 -12.99
N MET A 61 -4.52 -12.74 -12.84
CA MET A 61 -4.66 -11.30 -12.53
C MET A 61 -4.10 -10.89 -11.17
N LEU A 62 -3.78 -11.83 -10.27
CA LEU A 62 -3.05 -11.53 -9.04
C LEU A 62 -1.64 -10.99 -9.31
N LEU A 63 -1.03 -11.24 -10.47
CA LEU A 63 0.29 -10.72 -10.82
C LEU A 63 0.29 -9.21 -11.11
N TRP A 64 -0.87 -8.64 -11.42
CA TRP A 64 -1.06 -7.20 -11.67
C TRP A 64 -1.76 -6.47 -10.52
N ARG A 65 -2.05 -7.17 -9.42
CA ARG A 65 -2.84 -6.63 -8.30
C ARG A 65 -2.26 -5.38 -7.66
N ARG A 66 -0.95 -5.13 -7.79
CA ARG A 66 -0.27 -3.96 -7.22
C ARG A 66 -0.12 -2.80 -8.19
N THR A 67 -0.02 -3.07 -9.49
CA THR A 67 0.18 -2.05 -10.54
C THR A 67 -1.14 -1.60 -11.16
N HIS A 68 -2.10 -2.50 -11.32
CA HIS A 68 -3.43 -2.24 -11.87
C HIS A 68 -4.54 -2.86 -10.98
N PRO A 69 -4.64 -2.47 -9.70
CA PRO A 69 -5.52 -3.11 -8.72
C PRO A 69 -7.00 -3.14 -9.16
N LEU A 70 -7.52 -2.05 -9.71
CA LEU A 70 -8.92 -2.00 -10.17
C LEU A 70 -9.18 -2.91 -11.37
N LEU A 71 -8.27 -2.94 -12.35
CA LEU A 71 -8.42 -3.82 -13.52
C LEU A 71 -8.39 -5.29 -13.09
N SER A 72 -7.44 -5.62 -12.20
CA SER A 72 -7.32 -6.91 -11.54
C SER A 72 -8.62 -7.35 -10.86
N VAL A 73 -9.25 -6.46 -10.07
CA VAL A 73 -10.56 -6.70 -9.45
C VAL A 73 -11.66 -6.84 -10.49
N ALA A 74 -11.75 -5.91 -11.45
CA ALA A 74 -12.81 -5.91 -12.46
C ALA A 74 -12.81 -7.23 -13.24
N VAL A 75 -11.65 -7.65 -13.75
CA VAL A 75 -11.52 -8.91 -14.51
C VAL A 75 -11.88 -10.11 -13.63
N ALA A 76 -11.35 -10.17 -12.39
CA ALA A 76 -11.61 -11.30 -11.50
C ALA A 76 -13.09 -11.44 -11.16
N TRP A 77 -13.74 -10.36 -10.74
CA TRP A 77 -15.16 -10.38 -10.38
C TRP A 77 -16.09 -10.50 -11.58
N SER A 78 -15.75 -9.96 -12.75
CA SER A 78 -16.55 -10.15 -13.97
C SER A 78 -16.58 -11.61 -14.42
N VAL A 79 -15.47 -12.34 -14.32
CA VAL A 79 -15.43 -13.77 -14.64
C VAL A 79 -16.34 -14.56 -13.70
N ILE A 80 -16.21 -14.35 -12.40
CA ILE A 80 -16.94 -15.11 -11.38
C ILE A 80 -18.43 -14.79 -11.45
N THR A 81 -18.78 -13.49 -11.42
CA THR A 81 -20.17 -13.04 -11.51
C THR A 81 -20.81 -13.47 -12.82
N GLY A 82 -20.06 -13.44 -13.93
CA GLY A 82 -20.56 -13.88 -15.23
C GLY A 82 -20.86 -15.38 -15.28
N LEU A 83 -20.00 -16.21 -14.70
CA LEU A 83 -20.24 -17.65 -14.57
C LEU A 83 -21.44 -17.95 -13.65
N ASP A 84 -21.53 -17.28 -12.50
CA ASP A 84 -22.66 -17.41 -11.58
C ASP A 84 -23.98 -17.03 -12.26
N ILE A 85 -24.04 -15.87 -12.93
CA ILE A 85 -25.24 -15.44 -13.67
C ILE A 85 -25.60 -16.44 -14.78
N ALA A 86 -24.61 -16.94 -15.53
CA ALA A 86 -24.86 -17.92 -16.59
C ALA A 86 -25.41 -19.25 -16.02
N ALA A 87 -24.90 -19.71 -14.88
CA ALA A 87 -25.41 -20.89 -14.20
C ALA A 87 -26.85 -20.69 -13.69
N ILE A 88 -27.13 -19.54 -13.07
CA ILE A 88 -28.48 -19.16 -12.61
C ILE A 88 -29.48 -19.15 -13.77
N ILE A 89 -29.13 -18.52 -14.90
CA ILE A 89 -29.99 -18.47 -16.10
C ILE A 89 -30.23 -19.87 -16.67
N ALA A 90 -29.23 -20.75 -16.60
CA ALA A 90 -29.34 -22.14 -17.02
C ALA A 90 -30.08 -23.04 -16.01
N GLY A 91 -30.56 -22.49 -14.89
CA GLY A 91 -31.24 -23.24 -13.83
C GLY A 91 -30.33 -24.28 -13.17
N ARG A 92 -29.03 -24.02 -13.09
CA ARG A 92 -28.05 -24.92 -12.47
C ARG A 92 -27.46 -24.30 -11.22
N ASP A 93 -27.30 -25.12 -10.20
CA ASP A 93 -26.51 -24.76 -9.04
C ASP A 93 -25.03 -25.01 -9.36
N SER A 94 -24.24 -23.93 -9.31
CA SER A 94 -22.80 -24.00 -9.53
C SER A 94 -22.08 -23.52 -8.27
N PRO A 95 -21.74 -24.41 -7.32
CA PRO A 95 -20.82 -24.04 -6.25
C PRO A 95 -19.47 -23.77 -6.90
N GLY A 96 -19.06 -22.50 -6.97
CA GLY A 96 -17.75 -22.11 -7.52
C GLY A 96 -16.57 -22.84 -6.85
N LEU A 97 -15.36 -22.66 -7.38
CA LEU A 97 -14.16 -23.30 -6.83
C LEU A 97 -13.85 -22.79 -5.42
N TYR A 98 -13.53 -23.68 -4.48
CA TYR A 98 -13.12 -23.28 -3.11
C TYR A 98 -11.81 -22.50 -3.14
N THR A 99 -10.94 -22.79 -4.11
CA THR A 99 -9.70 -22.04 -4.39
C THR A 99 -9.94 -20.54 -4.57
N MET A 100 -11.17 -20.12 -4.91
CA MET A 100 -11.55 -18.69 -4.99
C MET A 100 -11.45 -17.96 -3.66
N VAL A 101 -11.30 -18.64 -2.52
CA VAL A 101 -10.94 -17.98 -1.24
C VAL A 101 -9.66 -17.13 -1.37
N GLY A 102 -8.74 -17.51 -2.26
CA GLY A 102 -7.51 -16.75 -2.55
C GLY A 102 -7.77 -15.35 -3.15
N LEU A 103 -8.99 -15.08 -3.63
CA LEU A 103 -9.39 -13.77 -4.14
C LEU A 103 -9.39 -12.68 -3.06
N ILE A 104 -9.39 -13.06 -1.77
CA ILE A 104 -9.28 -12.15 -0.63
C ILE A 104 -8.09 -11.18 -0.75
N VAL A 105 -7.07 -11.58 -1.51
CA VAL A 105 -5.87 -10.78 -1.79
C VAL A 105 -6.19 -9.55 -2.66
N PHE A 106 -7.19 -9.60 -3.53
CA PHE A 106 -7.58 -8.47 -4.40
C PHE A 106 -8.15 -7.26 -3.63
N PRO A 107 -9.16 -7.39 -2.75
CA PRO A 107 -9.66 -6.24 -2.00
C PRO A 107 -8.63 -5.66 -1.04
N TYR A 108 -7.80 -6.52 -0.42
CA TYR A 108 -6.62 -6.04 0.31
C TYR A 108 -5.71 -5.20 -0.59
N ALA A 109 -5.39 -5.71 -1.79
CA ALA A 109 -4.51 -5.04 -2.73
C ALA A 109 -5.07 -3.71 -3.23
N LEU A 110 -6.37 -3.68 -3.52
CA LEU A 110 -7.07 -2.50 -3.99
C LEU A 110 -6.99 -1.35 -2.97
N PHE A 111 -7.26 -1.63 -1.70
CA PHE A 111 -7.21 -0.61 -0.65
C PHE A 111 -5.78 -0.26 -0.23
N ARG A 112 -4.83 -1.18 -0.40
CA ARG A 112 -3.42 -0.93 -0.10
C ARG A 112 -2.73 -0.06 -1.16
N TRP A 113 -2.95 -0.34 -2.45
CA TRP A 113 -2.18 0.25 -3.57
C TRP A 113 -3.02 1.12 -4.52
N GLY A 114 -4.34 0.95 -4.58
CA GLY A 114 -5.22 1.71 -5.46
C GLY A 114 -5.43 3.16 -5.02
N SER A 115 -6.09 3.95 -5.87
CA SER A 115 -6.62 5.26 -5.50
C SER A 115 -7.92 5.11 -4.70
N GLY A 116 -8.34 6.16 -3.98
CA GLY A 116 -9.61 6.12 -3.27
C GLY A 116 -10.82 5.92 -4.19
N ARG A 117 -10.78 6.46 -5.41
CA ARG A 117 -11.79 6.22 -6.46
C ARG A 117 -11.86 4.75 -6.85
N GLU A 118 -10.70 4.14 -7.07
CA GLU A 118 -10.61 2.71 -7.39
C GLU A 118 -11.11 1.83 -6.27
N ALA A 119 -10.83 2.19 -5.02
CA ALA A 119 -11.34 1.49 -3.85
C ALA A 119 -12.88 1.47 -3.84
N VAL A 120 -13.52 2.63 -4.08
CA VAL A 120 -14.99 2.71 -4.15
C VAL A 120 -15.54 1.94 -5.35
N ILE A 121 -15.00 2.15 -6.55
CA ILE A 121 -15.47 1.47 -7.77
C ILE A 121 -15.31 -0.06 -7.63
N GLY A 122 -14.15 -0.51 -7.15
CA GLY A 122 -13.91 -1.93 -6.95
C GLY A 122 -14.83 -2.52 -5.89
N LEU A 123 -15.09 -1.83 -4.79
CA LEU A 123 -16.06 -2.27 -3.78
C LEU A 123 -17.47 -2.39 -4.38
N MET A 124 -17.89 -1.47 -5.24
CA MET A 124 -19.17 -1.57 -5.94
C MET A 124 -19.23 -2.79 -6.86
N ILE A 125 -18.16 -3.07 -7.62
CA ILE A 125 -18.06 -4.27 -8.46
C ILE A 125 -18.20 -5.54 -7.62
N MET A 126 -17.51 -5.61 -6.48
CA MET A 126 -17.56 -6.78 -5.60
C MET A 126 -18.95 -6.98 -4.97
N ASN A 127 -19.66 -5.89 -4.67
CA ASN A 127 -21.00 -5.95 -4.10
C ASN A 127 -22.03 -6.53 -5.07
N VAL A 128 -21.87 -6.36 -6.40
CA VAL A 128 -22.79 -6.94 -7.39
C VAL A 128 -22.91 -8.44 -7.18
N MET A 129 -21.78 -9.15 -7.13
CA MET A 129 -21.75 -10.59 -6.89
C MET A 129 -22.42 -10.97 -5.56
N HIS A 130 -22.16 -10.20 -4.49
CA HIS A 130 -22.70 -10.48 -3.15
C HIS A 130 -24.22 -10.33 -3.11
N VAL A 131 -24.73 -9.25 -3.71
CA VAL A 131 -26.18 -8.99 -3.79
C VAL A 131 -26.85 -10.04 -4.67
N THR A 132 -26.27 -10.40 -5.81
CA THR A 132 -26.77 -11.49 -6.65
C THR A 132 -26.85 -12.79 -5.86
N ASN A 133 -25.79 -13.18 -5.16
CA ASN A 133 -25.79 -14.41 -4.37
C ASN A 133 -26.85 -14.37 -3.26
N MET A 134 -27.03 -13.23 -2.58
CA MET A 134 -28.07 -13.08 -1.54
C MET A 134 -29.50 -13.22 -2.08
N ILE A 135 -29.75 -12.77 -3.31
CA ILE A 135 -31.08 -12.85 -3.95
C ILE A 135 -31.39 -14.28 -4.42
N PHE A 136 -30.44 -14.93 -5.08
CA PHE A 136 -30.66 -16.23 -5.73
C PHE A 136 -30.34 -17.43 -4.84
N TYR A 137 -29.49 -17.25 -3.82
CA TYR A 137 -29.11 -18.26 -2.84
C TYR A 137 -29.29 -17.72 -1.41
N PRO A 138 -30.53 -17.46 -0.97
CA PRO A 138 -30.78 -16.92 0.36
C PRO A 138 -30.20 -17.84 1.43
N SER A 139 -29.45 -17.24 2.36
CA SER A 139 -28.85 -17.95 3.49
C SER A 139 -29.30 -17.35 4.81
N GLY A 140 -29.05 -18.05 5.92
CA GLY A 140 -29.35 -17.54 7.25
C GLY A 140 -28.60 -16.23 7.56
N PRO A 141 -29.09 -15.43 8.52
CA PRO A 141 -28.49 -14.14 8.88
C PRO A 141 -27.01 -14.27 9.32
N GLU A 142 -26.66 -15.39 9.95
CA GLU A 142 -25.28 -15.69 10.37
C GLU A 142 -24.32 -15.82 9.17
N LEU A 143 -24.71 -16.60 8.15
CA LEU A 143 -23.87 -16.80 6.96
C LEU A 143 -23.79 -15.52 6.12
N THR A 144 -24.87 -14.76 6.06
CA THR A 144 -24.90 -13.44 5.41
C THR A 144 -23.92 -12.48 6.11
N ALA A 145 -23.97 -12.39 7.45
CA ALA A 145 -23.06 -11.56 8.22
C ALA A 145 -21.59 -11.99 8.06
N ALA A 146 -21.31 -13.30 8.07
CA ALA A 146 -19.97 -13.82 7.83
C ALA A 146 -19.44 -13.46 6.43
N SER A 147 -20.31 -13.48 5.43
CA SER A 147 -19.98 -13.16 4.04
C SER A 147 -19.62 -11.68 3.87
N PHE A 148 -20.36 -10.76 4.50
CA PHE A 148 -19.97 -9.35 4.57
C PHE A 148 -18.68 -9.13 5.36
N GLY A 149 -18.49 -9.86 6.45
CA GLY A 149 -17.23 -9.87 7.21
C GLY A 149 -16.04 -10.25 6.32
N PHE A 150 -16.19 -11.31 5.54
CA PHE A 150 -15.17 -11.77 4.59
C PHE A 150 -14.90 -10.74 3.48
N LEU A 151 -15.92 -10.02 3.01
CA LEU A 151 -15.78 -8.97 2.00
C LEU A 151 -15.07 -7.72 2.55
N LEU A 152 -15.41 -7.30 3.78
CA LEU A 152 -14.98 -6.02 4.35
C LEU A 152 -13.68 -6.10 5.16
N PHE A 153 -13.32 -7.27 5.67
CA PHE A 153 -12.11 -7.47 6.47
C PHE A 153 -10.80 -7.21 5.67
N PRO A 154 -10.60 -7.78 4.47
CA PRO A 154 -9.37 -7.54 3.70
C PRO A 154 -9.15 -6.09 3.26
N PRO A 155 -10.14 -5.35 2.74
CA PRO A 155 -9.95 -3.95 2.39
C PRO A 155 -9.71 -3.09 3.63
N ALA A 156 -10.34 -3.39 4.77
CA ALA A 156 -10.05 -2.73 6.04
C ALA A 156 -8.58 -2.96 6.47
N LEU A 157 -8.08 -4.19 6.35
CA LEU A 157 -6.68 -4.51 6.62
C LEU A 157 -5.73 -3.77 5.66
N GLY A 158 -6.06 -3.74 4.36
CA GLY A 158 -5.29 -3.01 3.34
C GLY A 158 -5.19 -1.52 3.63
N ALA A 159 -6.32 -0.91 4.02
CA ALA A 159 -6.38 0.49 4.42
C ALA A 159 -5.59 0.76 5.72
N ALA A 160 -5.71 -0.12 6.72
CA ALA A 160 -4.99 0.00 7.98
C ALA A 160 -3.46 -0.07 7.77
N VAL A 161 -2.99 -1.01 6.96
CA VAL A 161 -1.56 -1.13 6.61
C VAL A 161 -1.08 0.12 5.86
N ARG A 162 -1.86 0.62 4.89
CA ARG A 162 -1.55 1.86 4.16
C ARG A 162 -1.46 3.08 5.10
N PHE A 163 -2.38 3.19 6.05
CA PHE A 163 -2.39 4.27 7.03
C PHE A 163 -1.14 4.23 7.92
N ARG A 164 -0.79 3.04 8.45
CA ARG A 164 0.40 2.86 9.30
C ARG A 164 1.70 3.20 8.56
N ASP A 165 1.85 2.74 7.32
CA ASP A 165 3.03 3.00 6.48
C ASP A 165 3.24 4.50 6.23
N ARG A 166 2.14 5.22 5.97
CA ARG A 166 2.17 6.68 5.79
C ARG A 166 2.46 7.43 7.08
N ALA A 167 1.86 7.02 8.19
CA ALA A 167 2.12 7.62 9.49
C ALA A 167 3.60 7.47 9.88
N GLN A 168 4.18 6.28 9.66
CA GLN A 168 5.60 6.02 9.91
C GLN A 168 6.50 6.88 8.99
N THR A 169 6.19 6.95 7.70
CA THR A 169 6.98 7.75 6.74
C THR A 169 6.96 9.24 7.10
N ARG A 170 5.80 9.76 7.53
CA ARG A 170 5.66 11.16 8.00
C ARG A 170 6.46 11.41 9.27
N ALA A 171 6.35 10.54 10.26
CA ALA A 171 7.11 10.67 11.51
C ALA A 171 8.62 10.68 11.27
N ILE A 172 9.12 9.83 10.36
CA ILE A 172 10.54 9.82 9.96
C ILE A 172 10.93 11.13 9.26
N ALA A 173 10.07 11.65 8.38
CA ALA A 173 10.34 12.90 7.68
C ALA A 173 10.38 14.10 8.64
N GLU A 174 9.46 14.15 9.60
CA GLU A 174 9.41 15.18 10.64
C GLU A 174 10.65 15.12 11.55
N ALA A 175 11.02 13.92 12.01
CA ALA A 175 12.23 13.73 12.82
C ALA A 175 13.50 14.19 12.07
N LYS A 176 13.63 13.87 10.78
CA LYS A 176 14.74 14.33 9.94
C LYS A 176 14.78 15.85 9.76
N MET A 177 13.61 16.49 9.65
CA MET A 177 13.55 17.95 9.55
C MET A 177 13.96 18.63 10.85
N PHE A 178 13.51 18.10 11.99
CA PHE A 178 13.89 18.58 13.31
C PHE A 178 15.40 18.43 13.55
N GLU A 179 15.97 17.27 13.22
CA GLU A 179 17.41 17.01 13.33
C GLU A 179 18.23 17.98 12.48
N ARG A 180 17.81 18.24 11.22
CA ARG A 180 18.48 19.22 10.35
C ARG A 180 18.47 20.63 10.93
N GLU A 181 17.38 21.03 11.56
CA GLU A 181 17.24 22.34 12.20
C GLU A 181 18.14 22.45 13.44
N GLN A 182 18.18 21.40 14.26
CA GLN A 182 19.06 21.33 15.42
C GLN A 182 20.53 21.37 15.01
N LEU A 183 20.94 20.57 14.02
CA LEU A 183 22.30 20.58 13.48
C LEU A 183 22.68 21.95 12.94
N ALA A 184 21.77 22.65 12.26
CA ALA A 184 22.03 24.00 11.78
C ALA A 184 22.27 25.00 12.93
N ARG A 185 21.50 24.90 14.02
CA ARG A 185 21.71 25.72 15.23
C ARG A 185 23.01 25.41 15.93
N GLU A 186 23.30 24.14 16.20
CA GLU A 186 24.56 23.72 16.85
C GLU A 186 25.77 24.14 16.03
N LEU A 187 25.70 24.01 14.71
CA LEU A 187 26.73 24.48 13.80
C LEU A 187 26.87 26.01 13.86
N HIS A 188 25.75 26.75 13.87
CA HIS A 188 25.77 28.20 13.97
C HIS A 188 26.37 28.65 15.31
N ASP A 189 25.98 28.06 16.43
CA ASP A 189 26.48 28.40 17.76
C ASP A 189 27.96 28.07 17.89
N THR A 190 28.37 26.89 17.43
CA THR A 190 29.78 26.46 17.45
C THR A 190 30.62 27.36 16.56
N ILE A 191 30.20 27.61 15.32
CA ILE A 191 30.93 28.50 14.41
C ILE A 191 30.97 29.92 14.97
N ALA A 192 29.84 30.48 15.42
CA ALA A 192 29.77 31.83 15.97
C ALA A 192 30.68 32.01 17.18
N HIS A 193 30.75 31.00 18.05
CA HIS A 193 31.65 31.00 19.19
C HIS A 193 33.13 31.03 18.78
N HIS A 194 33.55 30.11 17.89
CA HIS A 194 34.93 30.08 17.40
C HIS A 194 35.30 31.34 16.61
N LEU A 195 34.38 31.86 15.79
CA LEU A 195 34.60 33.08 15.01
C LEU A 195 34.76 34.29 15.93
N SER A 196 33.98 34.35 17.02
CA SER A 196 34.08 35.41 18.02
C SER A 196 35.41 35.33 18.78
N ALA A 197 35.86 34.12 19.15
CA ALA A 197 37.18 33.92 19.77
C ALA A 197 38.32 34.38 18.84
N ILE A 198 38.27 34.00 17.55
CA ILE A 198 39.22 34.43 16.53
C ILE A 198 39.19 35.95 16.35
N ALA A 199 38.01 36.57 16.29
CA ALA A 199 37.87 38.02 16.13
C ALA A 199 38.48 38.78 17.32
N ILE A 200 38.22 38.34 18.55
CA ILE A 200 38.79 38.93 19.77
C ILE A 200 40.32 38.78 19.76
N GLN A 201 40.86 37.61 19.43
CA GLN A 201 42.31 37.36 19.33
C GLN A 201 42.96 38.23 18.24
N ALA A 202 42.31 38.38 17.08
CA ALA A 202 42.81 39.20 15.97
C ALA A 202 42.86 40.68 16.36
N GLN A 203 41.83 41.16 17.07
CA GLN A 203 41.73 42.54 17.54
C GLN A 203 42.77 42.82 18.63
N ALA A 204 42.98 41.90 19.57
CA ALA A 204 44.04 41.98 20.58
C ALA A 204 45.44 42.01 19.94
N GLY A 205 45.71 41.14 18.96
CA GLY A 205 46.95 41.15 18.20
C GLY A 205 47.19 42.47 17.47
N SER A 206 46.14 43.04 16.87
CA SER A 206 46.22 44.33 16.17
C SER A 206 46.48 45.50 17.12
N ALA A 207 45.85 45.51 18.30
CA ALA A 207 46.03 46.55 19.30
C ALA A 207 47.45 46.58 19.91
N LEU A 208 48.07 45.41 20.08
CA LEU A 208 49.44 45.28 20.62
C LEU A 208 50.54 45.58 19.59
N ALA A 209 50.22 45.69 18.30
CA ALA A 209 51.21 45.78 17.23
C ALA A 209 52.18 46.97 17.33
N ALA A 210 51.75 48.09 17.93
CA ALA A 210 52.58 49.29 18.09
C ALA A 210 53.35 49.35 19.42
N SER A 211 52.85 48.70 20.47
CA SER A 211 53.41 48.76 21.82
C SER A 211 54.25 47.53 22.20
N ASP A 212 53.88 46.34 21.70
CA ASP A 212 54.58 45.08 21.96
C ASP A 212 54.47 44.13 20.74
N PRO A 213 55.43 44.22 19.80
CA PRO A 213 55.42 43.43 18.56
C PRO A 213 55.54 41.92 18.78
N GLU A 214 56.27 41.47 19.80
CA GLU A 214 56.42 40.03 20.10
C GLU A 214 55.11 39.46 20.65
N ALA A 215 54.43 40.18 21.55
CA ALA A 215 53.12 39.78 22.06
C ALA A 215 52.05 39.75 20.94
N SER A 216 52.06 40.73 20.04
CA SER A 216 51.19 40.75 18.85
C SER A 216 51.42 39.51 17.96
N ALA A 217 52.68 39.19 17.65
CA ALA A 217 53.03 38.03 16.84
C ALA A 217 52.59 36.71 17.50
N SER A 218 52.71 36.59 18.82
CA SER A 218 52.27 35.40 19.56
C SER A 218 50.74 35.19 19.48
N THR A 219 49.95 36.26 19.59
CA THR A 219 48.48 36.22 19.57
C THR A 219 47.96 35.89 18.17
N LEU A 220 48.55 36.48 17.13
CA LEU A 220 48.19 36.18 15.74
C LEU A 220 48.63 34.77 15.31
N LYS A 221 49.72 34.24 15.88
CA LYS A 221 50.16 32.86 15.64
C LYS A 221 49.17 31.84 16.21
N ALA A 222 48.49 32.17 17.32
CA ALA A 222 47.44 31.34 17.90
C ALA A 222 46.22 31.16 16.97
N ILE A 223 45.94 32.12 16.08
CA ILE A 223 44.85 32.03 15.08
C ILE A 223 45.24 31.16 13.88
N LYS A 224 46.55 31.07 13.57
CA LYS A 224 47.07 30.36 12.39
C LYS A 224 47.16 28.84 12.56
N THR A 225 46.97 28.33 13.79
CA THR A 225 47.09 26.91 14.14
C THR A 225 45.72 26.30 14.37
#